data_AF-A0A2A5BE16-F1
#
_entry.id   AF-A0A2A5BE16-F1
#
_cell.length_a   1.000
_cell.length_b   1.000
_cell.length_c   1.000
_cell.angle_alpha   90.00
_cell.angle_beta   90.00
_cell.angle_gamma   90.00
#
_symmetry.space_group_name_H-M   'P 1'
#
loop_
_entity.id
_entity.type
_entity.pdbx_description
1 polymer ?
#
loop_
_entity_poly.entity_id
_entity_poly.type
_entity_poly.pdbx_seq_one_letter_code
_entity_poly.pdbx_strand_id
1 'polypeptide(L)' 'MTKLQEYFHTDWSALTGADWFGLILTVVVFILMVVVYFWVLNPKNKESLEAHRNMLLDENEIESEK' A
#
# COMPACT_ATOMS: atom_id res chain seq x y z
N MET A 1 16.01 1.97 -36.92
CA MET A 1 16.00 2.26 -35.48
C MET A 1 16.70 3.60 -35.28
N THR A 2 16.04 4.60 -34.71
CA THR A 2 16.65 5.92 -34.43
C THR A 2 17.38 5.89 -33.09
N LYS A 3 18.48 6.64 -32.95
CA LYS A 3 19.30 6.69 -31.71
C LYS A 3 18.48 6.98 -30.45
N LEU A 4 17.39 7.74 -30.57
CA LEU A 4 16.49 8.03 -29.45
C LEU A 4 15.81 6.78 -28.90
N GLN A 5 15.40 5.84 -29.75
CA GLN A 5 14.77 4.60 -29.30
C GLN A 5 15.74 3.74 -28.50
N GLU A 6 17.03 3.75 -28.86
CA GLU A 6 18.10 3.01 -28.19
C GLU A 6 18.35 3.50 -26.75
N TYR A 7 18.17 4.81 -26.49
CA TYR A 7 18.22 5.38 -25.14
C TYR A 7 17.03 5.01 -24.25
N PHE A 8 15.88 4.64 -24.84
CA PHE A 8 14.69 4.20 -24.10
C PHE A 8 14.54 2.67 -24.07
N HIS A 9 15.52 1.94 -24.60
CA HIS A 9 15.56 0.50 -24.48
C HIS A 9 16.12 0.12 -23.11
N THR A 10 15.24 -0.27 -22.20
CA THR A 10 15.65 -0.98 -20.99
C THR A 10 15.97 -2.42 -21.36
N ASP A 11 17.21 -2.84 -21.13
CA ASP A 11 17.59 -4.24 -21.26
C ASP A 11 17.10 -5.02 -20.04
N TRP A 12 15.91 -5.60 -20.18
CA TRP A 12 15.28 -6.43 -19.15
C TRP A 12 16.10 -7.67 -18.81
N SER A 13 16.94 -8.15 -19.73
CA SER A 13 17.79 -9.32 -19.51
C SER A 13 19.05 -9.01 -18.71
N ALA A 14 19.43 -7.73 -18.64
CA ALA A 14 20.58 -7.24 -17.87
C ALA A 14 20.24 -6.94 -16.40
N LEU A 15 18.96 -6.94 -16.01
CA LEU A 15 18.53 -6.76 -14.62
C LEU A 15 19.02 -7.93 -13.76
N THR A 16 19.69 -7.64 -12.65
CA THR A 16 20.11 -8.66 -11.68
C THR A 16 18.90 -9.21 -10.92
N GLY A 17 19.06 -10.38 -10.27
CA GLY A 17 17.98 -10.96 -9.48
C GLY A 17 17.47 -10.06 -8.34
N ALA A 18 18.35 -9.23 -7.77
CA ALA A 18 17.98 -8.25 -6.75
C ALA A 18 17.14 -7.10 -7.31
N ASP A 19 17.48 -6.63 -8.52
CA ASP A 19 16.73 -5.55 -9.17
C ASP A 19 15.32 -6.01 -9.55
N TRP A 20 15.17 -7.25 -10.02
CA TRP A 20 13.86 -7.88 -10.27
C TRP A 20 13.03 -8.02 -8.99
N PHE A 21 13.65 -8.42 -7.88
CA PHE A 21 12.98 -8.50 -6.60
C PHE A 21 12.48 -7.12 -6.14
N GLY A 22 13.34 -6.09 -6.22
CA GLY A 22 12.98 -4.72 -5.89
C GLY A 22 11.81 -4.22 -6.75
N LEU A 23 11.85 -4.43 -8.06
CA LEU A 23 10.78 -4.07 -8.98
C LEU A 23 9.45 -4.73 -8.61
N ILE A 24 9.45 -6.06 -8.40
CA ILE A 24 8.25 -6.81 -8.05
C ILE A 24 7.71 -6.35 -6.70
N LEU A 25 8.58 -6.16 -5.71
CA LEU A 25 8.20 -5.67 -4.39
C LEU A 25 7.51 -4.30 -4.49
N THR A 26 8.07 -3.36 -5.25
CA THR A 26 7.46 -2.05 -5.47
C THR A 26 6.09 -2.15 -6.12
N VAL A 27 5.95 -2.99 -7.16
CA VAL A 27 4.66 -3.19 -7.83
C VAL A 27 3.62 -3.80 -6.89
N VAL A 28 4.00 -4.78 -6.07
CA VAL A 28 3.12 -5.41 -5.07
C VAL A 28 2.67 -4.40 -4.02
N VAL A 29 3.60 -3.62 -3.46
CA VAL A 29 3.28 -2.57 -2.47
C VAL A 29 2.34 -1.52 -3.06
N PHE A 30 2.55 -1.11 -4.31
CA PHE A 30 1.66 -0.18 -4.99
C PHE A 30 0.23 -0.75 -5.13
N ILE A 31 0.09 -2.00 -5.57
CA ILE A 31 -1.22 -2.66 -5.68
C ILE A 31 -1.88 -2.76 -4.30
N LEU A 32 -1.13 -3.13 -3.25
CA LEU A 32 -1.65 -3.17 -1.88
C LEU A 32 -2.19 -1.81 -1.43
N MET A 33 -1.45 -0.73 -1.68
CA MET A 33 -1.91 0.63 -1.37
C MET A 33 -3.22 0.96 -2.07
N VAL A 34 -3.35 0.61 -3.35
CA VAL A 34 -4.58 0.81 -4.13
C VAL A 34 -5.74 0.01 -3.54
N VAL A 35 -5.52 -1.27 -3.23
CA VAL A 35 -6.54 -2.15 -2.64
C VAL A 35 -6.98 -1.62 -1.28
N VAL A 36 -6.06 -1.23 -0.41
CA VAL A 36 -6.37 -0.65 0.90
C VAL A 36 -7.13 0.66 0.74
N TYR A 37 -6.74 1.53 -0.19
CA TYR A 37 -7.44 2.78 -0.46
C TYR A 37 -8.91 2.53 -0.85
N PHE A 38 -9.16 1.62 -1.79
CA PHE A 38 -10.53 1.25 -2.16
C PHE A 38 -11.29 0.58 -1.02
N TRP A 39 -10.63 -0.25 -0.22
CA TRP A 39 -11.25 -0.94 0.91
C TRP A 39 -11.68 0.03 2.00
N VAL A 40 -10.82 0.99 2.35
CA VAL A 40 -11.11 2.04 3.35
C VAL A 40 -12.23 2.96 2.89
N LEU A 41 -12.25 3.34 1.60
CA LEU A 41 -13.27 4.24 1.06
C LEU A 41 -14.58 3.54 0.68
N ASN A 42 -14.63 2.21 0.72
CA ASN A 42 -15.85 1.46 0.46
C ASN A 42 -16.85 1.67 1.60
N PRO A 43 -18.07 2.19 1.34
CA PRO A 43 -19.06 2.45 2.39
C PRO A 43 -19.45 1.20 3.20
N LYS A 44 -19.30 0.00 2.64
CA LYS A 44 -19.55 -1.26 3.35
C LYS A 44 -18.57 -1.52 4.51
N ASN A 45 -17.38 -0.94 4.47
CA ASN A 45 -16.35 -1.10 5.50
C ASN A 45 -16.35 0.03 6.53
N LYS A 46 -17.11 1.11 6.26
CA LYS A 46 -17.20 2.30 7.09
C LYS A 46 -17.61 1.98 8.53
N GLU A 47 -18.66 1.19 8.73
CA GLU A 47 -19.21 0.89 10.07
C GLU A 47 -18.18 0.16 10.95
N SER A 48 -17.45 -0.80 10.38
CA SER A 48 -16.39 -1.54 11.10
C SER A 48 -15.19 -0.63 11.43
N LEU A 49 -14.83 0.29 10.54
CA LEU A 49 -13.73 1.24 10.77
C LEU A 49 -14.13 2.31 11.80
N GLU A 50 -15.37 2.78 11.78
CA GLU A 50 -15.90 3.75 12.74
C GLU A 50 -16.09 3.14 14.14
N ALA A 51 -16.39 1.84 14.25
CA ALA A 51 -16.47 1.14 15.53
C ALA A 51 -15.17 1.19 16.33
N HIS A 52 -14.02 1.25 15.65
CA HIS A 52 -12.70 1.32 16.30
C HIS A 52 -12.20 2.77 16.48
N ARG A 53 -13.00 3.79 16.08
CA ARG A 53 -12.61 5.21 16.17
C ARG A 53 -12.29 5.64 17.60
N ASN A 54 -13.03 5.10 18.57
CA ASN A 54 -12.94 5.50 19.97
C ASN A 54 -12.10 4.53 20.83
N MET A 55 -11.48 3.50 20.23
CA MET A 55 -10.82 2.42 20.98
C MET A 55 -9.76 2.92 21.97
N LEU A 56 -9.00 3.96 21.59
CA LEU A 56 -7.97 4.57 22.46
C LEU A 56 -8.53 5.55 23.51
N LEU A 57 -9.76 6.04 23.30
CA LEU A 57 -10.43 6.96 24.22
C LEU A 57 -11.23 6.20 25.28
N ASP A 58 -11.84 5.07 24.90
CA ASP A 58 -12.64 4.20 25.78
C ASP A 58 -11.82 3.55 26.91
N GLU A 59 -10.55 3.18 26.65
CA GLU A 59 -9.68 2.56 27.65
C GLU A 59 -9.36 3.49 28.85
N ASN A 60 -9.36 4.81 28.63
CA ASN A 60 -9.06 5.79 29.70
C ASN A 60 -10.28 6.11 30.58
N GLU A 61 -11.50 5.80 30.14
CA GLU A 61 -12.72 6.05 30.91
C GLU A 61 -12.89 5.00 32.03
N ILE A 62 -12.41 3.77 31.81
CA ILE A 62 -12.49 2.66 32.78
C ILE A 62 -11.49 2.83 33.93
N GLU A 63 -10.35 3.49 33.73
CA GLU A 63 -9.34 3.69 34.78
C GLU A 63 -9.64 4.92 35.67
N SER A 64 -10.39 5.90 35.16
CA SER A 64 -10.74 7.11 35.91
C SER A 64 -11.90 6.94 36.91
N GLU A 65 -12.63 5.82 36.88
CA GLU A 65 -13.79 5.56 37.75
C GLU A 65 -13.47 4.64 38.96
N LYS A 66 -12.19 4.46 39.29
CA LYS A 66 -11.72 3.73 40.49
C LYS A 66 -10.83 4.59 41.39
#